data_AF-A0A0B8QLM8-F1
#
_entry.id   AF-A0A0B8QLM8-F1
#
_cell.length_a   1.000
_cell.length_b   1.000
_cell.length_c   1.000
_cell.angle_alpha   90.00
_cell.angle_beta   90.00
_cell.angle_gamma   90.00
#
_symmetry.space_group_name_H-M   'P 1'
#
loop_
_entity.id
_entity.type
_entity.pdbx_description
1 polymer ?
#
loop_
_entity_poly.entity_id
_entity_poly.type
_entity_poly.pdbx_seq_one_letter_code
_entity_poly.pdbx_strand_id
1 'polypeptide(L)'
;MIKSLLVVSLSVLFVAGCSNTSVNDKDISWSSYGYETGSQGQRADTTILALANAEQRQEFEQGYAKGNQEFCSQNGYSVGLTRTPYYGQCAEVASSFEADYYLGLADSAKMYISDRS
;
A
#
# COMPACT_ATOMS: atom_id res chain seq x y z
N MET A 1 42.33 36.65 8.22
CA MET A 1 41.83 35.63 7.27
C MET A 1 40.41 35.26 7.70
N ILE A 2 39.42 35.88 7.07
CA ILE A 2 38.00 35.76 7.40
C ILE A 2 37.51 34.41 6.85
N LYS A 3 37.05 33.55 7.75
CA LYS A 3 36.58 32.19 7.44
C LYS A 3 35.12 32.29 7.02
N SER A 4 34.82 31.93 5.77
CA SER A 4 33.49 31.94 5.18
C SER A 4 32.47 31.23 6.07
N LEU A 5 31.48 31.99 6.56
CA LEU A 5 30.24 31.49 7.15
C LEU A 5 29.12 31.83 6.18
N LEU A 6 28.90 30.96 5.19
CA LEU A 6 27.65 30.93 4.43
C LEU A 6 26.79 29.83 5.03
N VAL A 7 26.03 30.21 6.07
CA VAL A 7 24.94 29.40 6.60
C VAL A 7 23.71 29.73 5.77
N VAL A 8 23.44 28.92 4.75
CA VAL A 8 22.14 28.88 4.07
C VAL A 8 21.65 27.45 4.19
N SER A 9 20.91 27.16 5.27
CA SER A 9 20.10 25.95 5.35
C SER A 9 18.64 26.38 5.29
N LEU A 10 18.17 26.48 4.06
CA LEU A 10 16.77 26.69 3.69
C LEU A 10 16.03 25.38 3.99
N SER A 11 15.42 25.28 5.18
CA SER A 11 14.54 24.17 5.51
C SER A 11 13.29 24.24 4.63
N VAL A 12 13.29 23.45 3.55
CA VAL A 12 12.14 23.25 2.67
C VAL A 12 11.05 22.55 3.48
N LEU A 13 9.93 23.25 3.70
CA LEU A 13 8.71 22.66 4.23
C LEU A 13 8.19 21.63 3.24
N PHE A 14 8.23 20.35 3.61
CA PHE A 14 7.44 19.32 2.96
C PHE A 14 5.99 19.45 3.45
N VAL A 15 5.21 20.30 2.77
CA VAL A 15 3.75 20.22 2.85
C VAL A 15 3.35 19.06 1.94
N ALA A 16 3.24 17.86 2.52
CA ALA A 16 2.49 16.79 1.88
C ALA A 16 1.01 17.18 1.95
N GLY A 17 0.50 17.78 0.87
CA GLY A 17 -0.93 17.99 0.72
C GLY A 17 -1.61 16.65 0.52
N CYS A 18 -2.47 16.24 1.46
CA CYS A 18 -3.43 15.18 1.21
C CYS A 18 -4.41 15.67 0.13
N SER A 19 -4.18 15.24 -1.11
CA SER A 19 -5.12 15.39 -2.21
C SER A 19 -6.38 14.58 -1.88
N ASN A 20 -7.37 15.22 -1.26
CA ASN A 20 -8.73 14.69 -1.19
C ASN A 20 -9.36 14.82 -2.59
N THR A 21 -9.12 13.83 -3.44
CA THR A 21 -9.86 13.70 -4.71
C THR A 21 -11.25 13.19 -4.37
N SER A 22 -12.25 14.06 -4.55
CA SER A 22 -13.65 13.65 -4.59
C SER A 22 -13.85 12.74 -5.80
N VAL A 23 -14.28 11.50 -5.55
CA VAL A 23 -14.50 10.48 -6.58
C VAL A 23 -15.71 10.88 -7.42
N ASN A 24 -15.46 11.35 -8.65
CA ASN A 24 -16.47 11.43 -9.70
C ASN A 24 -16.31 10.17 -10.57
N ASP A 25 -17.38 9.37 -10.70
CA ASP A 25 -17.40 8.08 -11.43
C ASP A 25 -16.97 8.17 -12.91
N LYS A 26 -16.83 9.38 -13.47
CA LYS A 26 -16.38 9.63 -14.85
C LYS A 26 -14.87 9.86 -15.01
N ASP A 27 -14.13 10.04 -13.91
CA ASP A 27 -12.70 10.41 -13.93
C ASP A 27 -11.81 9.39 -13.17
N ILE A 28 -12.30 8.18 -12.90
CA ILE A 28 -11.46 7.13 -12.32
C ILE A 28 -10.47 6.68 -13.39
N SER A 29 -9.20 7.01 -13.18
CA SER A 29 -8.09 6.31 -13.85
C SER A 29 -8.08 4.87 -13.31
N TRP A 30 -8.65 3.93 -14.07
CA TRP A 30 -8.77 2.53 -13.64
C TRP A 30 -7.41 1.90 -13.34
N SER A 31 -6.38 2.24 -14.12
CA SER A 31 -5.01 1.83 -13.83
C SER A 31 -4.50 2.39 -12.50
N SER A 32 -4.80 3.64 -12.16
CA SER A 32 -4.38 4.22 -10.88
C SER A 32 -5.14 3.60 -9.71
N TYR A 33 -6.45 3.40 -9.88
CA TYR A 33 -7.30 2.75 -8.90
C TYR A 33 -6.84 1.32 -8.61
N GLY A 34 -6.54 0.54 -9.66
CA GLY A 34 -5.97 -0.79 -9.53
C GLY A 34 -4.64 -0.77 -8.79
N TYR A 35 -3.73 0.13 -9.19
CA TYR A 35 -2.42 0.26 -8.53
C TYR A 35 -2.55 0.57 -7.04
N GLU A 36 -3.38 1.55 -6.68
CA GLU A 36 -3.62 1.93 -5.29
C GLU A 36 -4.27 0.80 -4.48
N THR A 37 -5.24 0.10 -5.08
CA THR A 37 -5.88 -1.07 -4.44
C THR A 37 -4.83 -2.16 -4.13
N GLY A 38 -3.97 -2.47 -5.09
CA GLY A 38 -2.95 -3.51 -4.95
C GLY A 38 -1.83 -3.12 -3.99
N SER A 39 -1.35 -1.87 -4.05
CA SER A 39 -0.23 -1.40 -3.21
C SER A 39 -0.62 -1.28 -1.73
N GLN A 40 -1.91 -1.11 -1.44
CA GLN A 40 -2.46 -1.16 -0.09
C GLN A 40 -2.77 -2.60 0.40
N GLY A 41 -2.57 -3.61 -0.46
CA GLY A 41 -2.87 -5.00 -0.15
C GLY A 41 -4.37 -5.31 -0.07
N GLN A 42 -5.22 -4.45 -0.63
CA GLN A 42 -6.67 -4.61 -0.62
C GLN A 42 -7.12 -5.61 -1.68
N ARG A 43 -8.30 -6.21 -1.51
CA ARG A 43 -8.94 -6.98 -2.59
C ARG A 43 -9.60 -6.03 -3.58
N ALA A 44 -9.62 -6.44 -4.83
CA ALA A 44 -10.46 -5.82 -5.85
C ALA A 44 -11.93 -5.78 -5.40
N ASP A 45 -12.57 -4.61 -5.53
CA ASP A 45 -14.00 -4.47 -5.27
C ASP A 45 -14.81 -4.96 -6.48
N THR A 46 -15.43 -6.12 -6.33
CA THR A 46 -16.24 -6.74 -7.39
C THR A 46 -17.45 -5.90 -7.79
N THR A 47 -17.97 -5.06 -6.90
CA THR A 47 -19.10 -4.17 -7.17
C THR A 47 -18.68 -3.06 -8.12
N ILE A 48 -17.50 -2.46 -7.86
CA ILE A 48 -16.93 -1.42 -8.72
C ILE A 48 -16.52 -2.01 -10.08
N LEU A 49 -15.88 -3.19 -10.09
CA LEU A 49 -15.49 -3.85 -11.34
C LEU A 49 -16.66 -4.32 -12.21
N ALA A 50 -17.85 -4.52 -11.62
CA ALA A 50 -19.06 -4.83 -12.37
C ALA A 50 -19.57 -3.64 -13.21
N LEU A 51 -19.20 -2.41 -12.83
CA LEU A 51 -19.54 -1.19 -13.56
C LEU A 51 -18.54 -0.87 -14.69
N ALA A 52 -17.34 -1.46 -14.63
CA ALA A 52 -16.29 -1.28 -15.63
C ALA A 52 -16.65 -1.93 -16.97
N ASN A 53 -16.24 -1.31 -18.07
CA ASN A 53 -16.17 -1.98 -19.37
C ASN A 53 -14.92 -2.87 -19.47
N ALA A 54 -14.71 -3.55 -20.60
CA ALA A 54 -13.58 -4.47 -20.76
C ALA A 54 -12.21 -3.78 -20.70
N GLU A 55 -12.07 -2.62 -21.34
CA GLU A 55 -10.83 -1.82 -21.34
C GLU A 55 -10.51 -1.34 -19.93
N GLN A 56 -11.50 -0.81 -19.22
CA GLN A 56 -11.38 -0.35 -17.84
C GLN A 56 -10.99 -1.47 -16.87
N ARG A 57 -11.55 -2.68 -17.04
CA ARG A 57 -11.12 -3.85 -16.25
C ARG A 57 -9.66 -4.21 -16.54
N GLN A 58 -9.26 -4.21 -17.81
CA GLN A 58 -7.89 -4.50 -18.19
C GLN A 58 -6.90 -3.47 -17.62
N GLU A 59 -7.25 -2.18 -17.65
CA GLU A 59 -6.46 -1.11 -17.02
C GLU A 59 -6.33 -1.33 -15.52
N PHE A 60 -7.44 -1.63 -14.84
CA PHE A 60 -7.44 -1.96 -13.41
C PHE A 60 -6.53 -3.15 -13.10
N GLU A 61 -6.66 -4.25 -13.83
CA GLU A 61 -5.87 -5.46 -13.61
C GLU A 61 -4.37 -5.20 -13.77
N GLN A 62 -3.98 -4.40 -14.77
CA GLN A 62 -2.58 -4.00 -14.96
C GLN A 62 -2.07 -3.13 -13.82
N GLY A 63 -2.87 -2.18 -13.35
CA GLY A 63 -2.56 -1.38 -12.16
C GLY A 63 -2.40 -2.26 -10.93
N TYR A 64 -3.39 -3.10 -10.68
CA TYR A 64 -3.47 -4.00 -9.52
C TYR A 64 -2.31 -4.98 -9.45
N ALA A 65 -1.89 -5.54 -10.59
CA ALA A 65 -0.70 -6.38 -10.67
C ALA A 65 0.58 -5.62 -10.25
N LYS A 66 0.76 -4.38 -10.72
CA LYS A 66 1.90 -3.54 -10.31
C LYS A 66 1.85 -3.18 -8.82
N GLY A 67 0.67 -2.82 -8.33
CA GLY A 67 0.45 -2.52 -6.91
C GLY A 67 0.76 -3.73 -6.02
N ASN A 68 0.28 -4.91 -6.40
CA ASN A 68 0.59 -6.16 -5.69
C ASN A 68 2.09 -6.44 -5.69
N GLN A 69 2.80 -6.21 -6.80
CA GLN A 69 4.25 -6.39 -6.83
C GLN A 69 4.95 -5.49 -5.79
N GLU A 70 4.51 -4.24 -5.65
CA GLU A 70 5.03 -3.32 -4.63
C GLU A 70 4.67 -3.78 -3.21
N PHE A 71 3.41 -4.14 -2.98
CA PHE A 71 2.97 -4.66 -1.68
C PHE A 71 3.76 -5.90 -1.26
N CYS A 72 3.93 -6.85 -2.18
CA CYS A 72 4.64 -8.10 -1.92
C CYS A 72 6.16 -7.94 -1.83
N SER A 73 6.70 -6.77 -2.21
CA SER A 73 8.11 -6.43 -1.98
C SER A 73 8.39 -5.96 -0.55
N GLN A 74 7.34 -5.65 0.22
CA GLN A 74 7.47 -5.29 1.62
C GLN A 74 7.90 -6.50 2.47
N ASN A 75 8.41 -6.22 3.67
CA ASN A 75 8.69 -7.27 4.63
C ASN A 75 7.37 -7.84 5.19
N GLY A 76 7.04 -9.10 4.85
CA GLY A 76 5.80 -9.75 5.26
C GLY A 76 5.58 -9.74 6.78
N TYR A 77 6.64 -9.94 7.57
CA TYR A 77 6.57 -9.88 9.04
C TYR A 77 6.16 -8.48 9.52
N SER A 78 6.74 -7.41 8.96
CA SER A 78 6.35 -6.04 9.29
C SER A 78 4.88 -5.76 8.95
N VAL A 79 4.40 -6.22 7.79
CA VAL A 79 2.99 -6.09 7.37
C VAL A 79 2.06 -6.80 8.35
N GLY A 80 2.44 -8.00 8.81
CA GLY A 80 1.70 -8.75 9.83
C GLY A 80 1.70 -8.05 11.19
N LEU A 81 2.85 -7.51 11.60
CA LEU A 81 3.01 -6.80 12.87
C LEU A 81 2.08 -5.57 12.96
N THR A 82 1.93 -4.84 11.86
CA THR A 82 1.02 -3.68 11.75
C THR A 82 -0.44 -4.06 11.50
N ARG A 83 -0.75 -5.36 11.36
CA ARG A 83 -2.10 -5.87 11.06
C ARG A 83 -2.68 -5.32 9.75
N THR A 84 -1.82 -5.00 8.79
CA THR A 84 -2.27 -4.60 7.45
C THR A 84 -2.96 -5.80 6.79
N PRO A 85 -4.15 -5.65 6.17
CA PRO A 85 -4.84 -6.78 5.56
C PRO A 85 -3.98 -7.52 4.53
N TYR A 86 -4.04 -8.85 4.57
CA TYR A 86 -3.40 -9.74 3.62
C TYR A 86 -4.39 -10.82 3.19
N TYR A 87 -4.42 -11.11 1.90
CA TYR A 87 -5.42 -11.97 1.28
C TYR A 87 -4.82 -13.08 0.41
N GLY A 88 -3.52 -13.36 0.56
CA GLY A 88 -2.82 -14.38 -0.22
C GLY A 88 -2.25 -13.88 -1.56
N GLN A 89 -2.37 -12.58 -1.87
CA GLN A 89 -1.96 -12.02 -3.16
C GLN A 89 -0.46 -12.12 -3.48
N CYS A 90 0.37 -12.49 -2.48
CA CYS A 90 1.82 -12.60 -2.62
C CYS A 90 2.33 -14.03 -2.85
N ALA A 91 1.45 -15.04 -2.88
CA ALA A 91 1.87 -16.44 -2.91
C ALA A 91 2.78 -16.80 -4.10
N GLU A 92 2.53 -16.21 -5.27
CA GLU A 92 3.29 -16.51 -6.50
C GLU A 92 4.58 -15.69 -6.63
N VAL A 93 4.66 -14.52 -5.98
CA VAL A 93 5.77 -13.55 -6.15
C VAL A 93 6.74 -13.51 -4.97
N ALA A 94 6.29 -13.91 -3.78
CA ALA A 94 7.08 -13.91 -2.56
C ALA A 94 6.67 -15.09 -1.66
N SER A 95 7.23 -16.27 -1.93
CA SER A 95 6.83 -17.54 -1.30
C SER A 95 6.90 -17.59 0.24
N SER A 96 7.76 -16.78 0.88
CA SER A 96 7.84 -16.70 2.35
C SER A 96 6.88 -15.68 2.97
N PHE A 97 6.31 -14.78 2.16
CA PHE A 97 5.57 -13.61 2.64
C PHE A 97 4.42 -13.99 3.57
N GLU A 98 3.67 -15.03 3.20
CA GLU A 98 2.54 -15.52 4.00
C GLU A 98 2.99 -16.03 5.37
N ALA A 99 4.06 -16.84 5.41
CA ALA A 99 4.59 -17.35 6.67
C ALA A 99 5.10 -16.20 7.56
N ASP A 100 5.85 -15.27 6.98
CA ASP A 100 6.37 -14.09 7.67
C ASP A 100 5.23 -13.22 8.21
N TYR A 101 4.18 -13.00 7.41
CA TYR A 101 2.99 -12.26 7.80
C TYR A 101 2.31 -12.85 9.04
N TYR A 102 2.10 -14.17 9.06
CA TYR A 102 1.46 -14.82 10.21
C TYR A 102 2.32 -14.79 11.47
N LEU A 103 3.65 -14.83 11.33
CA LEU A 103 4.57 -14.63 12.46
C LEU A 103 4.41 -13.22 13.05
N GLY A 104 4.44 -12.18 12.22
CA GLY A 104 4.27 -10.79 12.66
C GLY A 104 2.91 -10.55 13.32
N LEU A 105 1.83 -11.11 12.74
CA LEU A 105 0.48 -10.99 13.28
C LEU A 105 0.35 -11.66 14.67
N ALA A 106 0.96 -12.83 14.85
CA ALA A 106 0.97 -13.54 16.12
C ALA A 106 1.68 -12.73 17.21
N ASP A 107 2.82 -12.11 16.90
CA ASP A 107 3.55 -11.29 17.86
C ASP A 107 2.82 -9.98 18.18
N SER A 108 2.18 -9.36 17.19
CA SER A 108 1.27 -8.21 17.40
C SER A 108 0.14 -8.55 18.37
N ALA A 109 -0.42 -9.77 18.30
CA ALA A 109 -1.44 -10.25 19.23
C ALA A 109 -0.91 -10.42 20.66
N LYS A 110 0.28 -11.01 20.83
CA LYS A 110 0.92 -11.16 22.15
C LYS A 110 1.17 -9.80 22.82
N MET A 111 1.70 -8.83 22.07
CA MET A 111 1.95 -7.47 22.57
C MET A 111 0.66 -6.82 23.08
N TYR A 112 -0.40 -6.87 22.28
CA TYR A 112 -1.71 -6.31 22.65
C TYR A 112 -2.29 -6.93 23.94
N ILE A 113 -2.10 -8.23 24.14
CA ILE A 113 -2.56 -8.93 25.34
C ILE A 113 -1.73 -8.50 26.56
N SER A 114 -0.41 -8.41 26.40
CA SER A 114 0.51 -8.00 27.48
C SER A 114 0.27 -6.56 27.95
N ASP A 115 -0.09 -5.64 27.05
CA ASP A 115 -0.38 -4.25 27.43
C ASP A 115 -1.70 -4.08 28.19
N ARG A 116 -2.55 -5.12 28.21
CA ARG A 116 -3.87 -5.14 28.83
C ARG A 116 -3.93 -5.93 30.15
N SER A 117 -2.86 -6.65 30.49
CA SER A 117 -2.70 -7.43 31.73
C SER A 117 -1.92 -6.65 32.78
#